data_AF-A0A534DSR9-F1
#
_entry.id   AF-A0A534DSR9-F1
#
_cell.length_a   1.000
_cell.length_b   1.000
_cell.length_c   1.000
_cell.angle_alpha   90.00
_cell.angle_beta   90.00
_cell.angle_gamma   90.00
#
_symmetry.space_group_name_H-M   'P 1'
#
loop_
_entity.id
_entity.type
_entity.pdbx_description
1 polymer ?
#
loop_
_entity_poly.entity_id
_entity_poly.type
_entity_poly.pdbx_seq_one_letter_code
_entity_poly.pdbx_strand_id
1 'polypeptide(L)'
;MNSTIRDARPIFLRTSLAIFAVTLGLAGPARSQVTPRSDGFRVQSATFENNTTLPPSAVDNITINGSNVCSLGGAPGGNQSPQLSWSHPPRATHSFAVIVFDTTASFSHWGIYNISGDATGLPENAGVAASTYGTEVVNDFGDARYDGPCPPTNLPPNVHHYVFTVYALRSELSVPSSANFPANVQALFHALLDAAMRGEVLGSASMTGLYSTTPGT
;
A
#
# COMPACT_ATOMS: atom_id res chain seq x y z
N MET A 1 -9.08 31.07 56.46
CA MET A 1 -9.50 32.47 56.73
C MET A 1 -8.25 33.33 56.77
N ASN A 2 -8.25 34.42 55.97
CA ASN A 2 -7.50 35.69 56.07
C ASN A 2 -6.33 35.81 57.06
N SER A 3 -5.30 36.62 56.87
CA SER A 3 -4.81 37.53 55.83
C SER A 3 -3.72 38.34 56.55
N THR A 4 -2.63 38.68 55.85
CA THR A 4 -1.70 39.80 56.12
C THR A 4 -0.86 39.73 57.43
N ILE A 5 0.45 39.95 57.38
CA ILE A 5 1.05 41.28 57.35
C ILE A 5 2.43 41.26 56.66
N ARG A 6 2.71 42.38 56.00
CA ARG A 6 3.92 42.77 55.27
C ARG A 6 5.10 42.91 56.24
N ASP A 7 6.27 42.47 55.82
CA ASP A 7 7.52 43.09 56.26
C ASP A 7 8.45 43.28 55.07
N ALA A 8 8.79 44.55 54.85
CA ALA A 8 9.69 45.03 53.82
C ALA A 8 11.11 45.10 54.38
N ARG A 9 12.13 44.66 53.62
CA ARG A 9 13.54 45.03 53.77
C ARG A 9 14.40 44.45 52.62
N PRO A 10 15.60 45.00 52.37
CA PRO A 10 15.90 45.71 51.13
C PRO A 10 16.67 44.89 50.09
N ILE A 11 16.61 45.39 48.85
CA ILE A 11 17.33 44.91 47.67
C ILE A 11 18.84 45.00 47.92
N PHE A 12 19.50 43.86 48.07
CA PHE A 12 20.94 43.73 47.91
C PHE A 12 21.24 43.11 46.54
N LEU A 13 21.84 43.91 45.67
CA LEU A 13 22.31 43.54 44.35
C LEU A 13 23.41 42.47 44.49
N ARG A 14 23.08 41.19 44.25
CA ARG A 14 24.07 40.11 44.16
C ARG A 14 24.42 39.87 42.69
N THR A 15 25.57 40.39 42.29
CA THR A 15 26.28 40.01 41.06
C THR A 15 26.51 38.50 41.07
N SER A 16 25.74 37.76 40.26
CA SER A 16 25.95 36.33 40.04
C SER A 16 26.81 36.16 38.81
N LEU A 17 28.05 35.73 39.01
CA LEU A 17 28.98 35.32 37.95
C LEU A 17 28.59 33.89 37.52
N ALA A 18 27.97 33.75 36.34
CA ALA A 18 27.64 32.44 35.79
C ALA A 18 28.90 31.82 35.16
N ILE A 19 29.41 30.74 35.74
CA ILE A 19 30.46 29.90 35.16
C ILE A 19 29.78 28.95 34.16
N PHE A 20 30.00 29.15 32.87
CA PHE A 20 29.63 28.19 31.84
C PHE A 20 30.62 27.02 31.87
N ALA A 21 30.20 25.88 32.44
CA ALA A 21 30.92 24.63 32.27
C ALA A 21 30.61 24.06 30.88
N VAL A 22 31.56 24.16 29.95
CA VAL A 22 31.51 23.47 28.67
C VAL A 22 31.77 21.99 28.92
N THR A 23 30.73 21.17 28.89
CA THR A 23 30.87 19.72 28.83
C THR A 23 31.18 19.32 27.40
N LEU A 24 32.43 18.90 27.16
CA LEU A 24 32.88 18.36 25.89
C LEU A 24 32.24 16.97 25.71
N GLY A 25 31.08 16.91 25.06
CA GLY A 25 30.44 15.65 24.69
C GLY A 25 31.29 14.93 23.66
N LEU A 26 31.87 13.79 24.03
CA LEU A 26 32.50 12.86 23.09
C LEU A 26 31.39 12.28 22.20
N ALA A 27 31.26 12.82 20.99
CA ALA A 27 30.43 12.23 19.95
C ALA A 27 31.02 10.86 19.56
N GLY A 28 30.37 9.78 20.01
CA GLY A 28 30.63 8.45 19.47
C GLY A 28 30.28 8.43 17.97
N PRO A 29 30.94 7.60 17.15
CA PRO A 29 30.64 7.56 15.73
C PRO A 29 29.18 7.18 15.52
N ALA A 30 28.45 8.04 14.81
CA ALA A 30 27.10 7.74 14.36
C ALA A 30 27.16 6.43 13.58
N ARG A 31 26.49 5.40 14.10
CA ARG A 31 26.33 4.14 13.38
C ARG A 31 25.44 4.46 12.19
N SER A 32 26.02 4.51 10.99
CA SER A 32 25.25 4.65 9.75
C SER A 32 24.23 3.53 9.71
N GLN A 33 22.96 3.87 9.94
CA GLN A 33 21.88 2.99 9.54
C GLN A 33 21.94 2.94 8.01
N VAL A 34 22.49 1.85 7.48
CA VAL A 34 22.33 1.50 6.07
C VAL A 34 20.84 1.18 5.93
N THR A 35 20.04 2.17 5.54
CA THR A 35 18.74 1.90 4.95
C THR A 35 19.02 1.08 3.70
N PRO A 36 18.56 -0.19 3.59
CA PRO A 36 18.71 -0.93 2.37
C PRO A 36 17.91 -0.18 1.30
N ARG A 37 18.61 0.56 0.45
CA ARG A 37 18.01 1.14 -0.75
C ARG A 37 17.60 -0.05 -1.61
N SER A 38 16.35 -0.07 -2.06
CA SER A 38 15.79 -1.09 -2.95
C SER A 38 16.38 -0.94 -4.36
N ASP A 39 17.71 -0.94 -4.48
CA ASP A 39 18.44 -0.67 -5.71
C ASP A 39 18.18 -1.80 -6.71
N GLY A 40 17.06 -1.70 -7.42
CA GLY A 40 16.68 -2.58 -8.51
C GLY A 40 15.33 -3.30 -8.39
N PHE A 41 14.63 -3.29 -7.25
CA PHE A 41 13.35 -3.99 -7.15
C PHE A 41 12.33 -3.38 -8.12
N ARG A 42 11.81 -4.19 -9.03
CA ARG A 42 10.94 -3.76 -10.14
C ARG A 42 9.77 -4.71 -10.28
N VAL A 43 8.64 -4.16 -10.67
CA VAL A 43 7.48 -4.92 -11.15
C VAL A 43 7.19 -4.53 -12.61
N GLN A 44 6.77 -5.51 -13.39
CA GLN A 44 6.41 -5.43 -14.81
C GLN A 44 5.17 -6.30 -15.06
N SER A 45 4.48 -6.07 -16.18
CA SER A 45 3.34 -6.86 -16.60
C SER A 45 3.43 -7.14 -18.09
N ALA A 46 3.06 -8.36 -18.50
CA ALA A 46 2.80 -8.70 -19.90
C ALA A 46 1.39 -8.30 -20.35
N THR A 47 0.49 -7.99 -19.41
CA THR A 47 -0.91 -7.62 -19.66
C THR A 47 -1.05 -6.12 -19.99
N PHE A 48 -0.23 -5.25 -19.39
CA PHE A 48 -0.28 -3.81 -19.63
C PHE A 48 1.07 -3.13 -19.38
N GLU A 49 1.28 -1.94 -19.95
CA GLU A 49 2.46 -1.11 -19.69
C GLU A 49 2.18 -0.07 -18.60
N ASN A 50 3.22 0.37 -17.88
CA ASN A 50 3.05 1.34 -16.80
C ASN A 50 2.50 2.68 -17.31
N ASN A 51 1.49 3.22 -16.63
CA ASN A 51 0.72 4.41 -17.00
C ASN A 51 0.01 4.31 -18.36
N THR A 52 -0.45 3.11 -18.72
CA THR A 52 -1.29 2.89 -19.91
C THR A 52 -2.67 2.35 -19.52
N THR A 53 -3.60 2.39 -20.48
CA THR A 53 -4.95 1.90 -20.28
C THR A 53 -4.96 0.39 -20.03
N LEU A 54 -5.64 -0.04 -18.96
CA LEU A 54 -5.85 -1.46 -18.68
C LEU A 54 -6.68 -2.10 -19.79
N PRO A 55 -6.33 -3.32 -20.24
CA PRO A 55 -7.06 -4.00 -21.29
C PRO A 55 -8.43 -4.49 -20.79
N PRO A 56 -9.39 -4.76 -21.70
CA PRO A 56 -10.70 -5.30 -21.34
C PRO A 56 -10.66 -6.58 -20.48
N SER A 57 -9.61 -7.41 -20.59
CA SER A 57 -9.47 -8.61 -19.74
C SER A 57 -9.37 -8.26 -18.25
N ALA A 58 -8.83 -7.10 -17.90
CA ALA A 58 -8.70 -6.63 -16.53
C ALA A 58 -9.92 -5.86 -16.02
N VAL A 59 -10.81 -5.41 -16.91
CA VAL A 59 -12.02 -4.67 -16.56
C VAL A 59 -13.04 -5.61 -15.92
N ASP A 60 -13.75 -5.12 -14.89
CA ASP A 60 -14.83 -5.86 -14.26
C ASP A 60 -15.95 -6.17 -15.26
N ASN A 61 -16.74 -7.20 -15.00
CA ASN A 61 -17.77 -7.72 -15.91
C ASN A 61 -19.18 -7.67 -15.30
N ILE A 62 -19.51 -6.56 -14.64
CA ILE A 62 -20.86 -6.33 -14.10
C ILE A 62 -21.84 -6.16 -15.26
N THR A 63 -22.62 -7.20 -15.53
CA THR A 63 -23.56 -7.20 -16.65
C THR A 63 -24.97 -6.84 -16.19
N ILE A 64 -25.53 -5.76 -16.75
CA ILE A 64 -26.93 -5.37 -16.58
C ILE A 64 -27.61 -5.41 -17.95
N ASN A 65 -28.70 -6.19 -18.07
CA ASN A 65 -29.44 -6.37 -19.32
C ASN A 65 -28.56 -6.82 -20.52
N GLY A 66 -27.55 -7.64 -20.25
CA GLY A 66 -26.63 -8.15 -21.29
C GLY A 66 -25.51 -7.19 -21.70
N SER A 67 -25.39 -6.03 -21.05
CA SER A 67 -24.33 -5.05 -21.28
C SER A 67 -23.44 -4.92 -20.05
N ASN A 68 -22.12 -4.93 -20.22
CA ASN A 68 -21.20 -4.62 -19.12
C ASN A 68 -21.29 -3.12 -18.79
N VAL A 69 -21.63 -2.77 -17.55
CA VAL A 69 -21.72 -1.36 -17.13
C VAL A 69 -20.36 -0.75 -16.82
N CYS A 70 -19.32 -1.58 -16.68
CA CYS A 70 -17.96 -1.15 -16.41
C CYS A 70 -17.18 -0.79 -17.67
N SER A 71 -17.76 -0.96 -18.87
CA SER A 71 -17.07 -0.68 -20.13
C SER A 71 -17.81 0.31 -21.02
N LEU A 72 -17.04 1.11 -21.76
CA LEU A 72 -17.57 1.97 -22.82
C LEU A 72 -18.26 1.11 -23.89
N GLY A 73 -19.57 1.29 -24.05
CA GLY A 73 -20.36 0.60 -25.06
C GLY A 73 -20.76 -0.84 -24.72
N GLY A 74 -20.55 -1.29 -23.49
CA GLY A 74 -21.12 -2.55 -23.01
C GLY A 74 -20.33 -3.82 -23.32
N ALA A 75 -19.13 -3.69 -23.88
CA ALA A 75 -18.28 -4.83 -24.21
C ALA A 75 -17.92 -5.67 -22.95
N PRO A 76 -17.90 -7.00 -23.04
CA PRO A 76 -17.55 -7.85 -21.91
C PRO A 76 -16.17 -7.50 -21.31
N GLY A 77 -16.11 -7.47 -19.98
CA GLY A 77 -14.87 -7.45 -19.22
C GLY A 77 -14.41 -8.88 -18.91
N GLY A 78 -13.14 -9.06 -18.59
CA GLY A 78 -12.63 -10.36 -18.15
C GLY A 78 -12.70 -10.58 -16.64
N ASN A 79 -12.66 -9.49 -15.86
CA ASN A 79 -12.41 -9.49 -14.41
C ASN A 79 -11.19 -10.34 -14.00
N GLN A 80 -10.12 -10.31 -14.80
CA GLN A 80 -8.92 -11.11 -14.59
C GLN A 80 -7.80 -10.22 -14.04
N SER A 81 -7.22 -10.60 -12.91
CA SER A 81 -6.04 -9.87 -12.39
C SER A 81 -4.94 -9.87 -13.46
N PRO A 82 -4.36 -8.72 -13.83
CA PRO A 82 -3.24 -8.66 -14.76
C PRO A 82 -2.08 -9.56 -14.33
N GLN A 83 -1.35 -10.11 -15.30
CA GLN A 83 -0.08 -10.78 -15.01
C GLN A 83 0.87 -9.78 -14.35
N LEU A 84 1.58 -10.20 -13.31
CA LEU A 84 2.64 -9.42 -12.68
C LEU A 84 3.91 -10.25 -12.64
N SER A 85 5.04 -9.63 -12.93
CA SER A 85 6.37 -10.21 -12.73
C SER A 85 7.24 -9.21 -11.99
N TRP A 86 8.09 -9.68 -11.10
CA TRP A 86 9.03 -8.84 -10.39
C TRP A 86 10.43 -9.40 -10.45
N SER A 87 11.40 -8.48 -10.42
CA SER A 87 12.82 -8.80 -10.51
C SER A 87 13.61 -8.04 -9.48
N HIS A 88 14.75 -8.60 -9.10
CA HIS A 88 15.67 -8.07 -8.10
C HIS A 88 14.99 -7.73 -6.76
N PRO A 89 14.19 -8.65 -6.17
CA PRO A 89 13.71 -8.44 -4.81
C PRO A 89 14.91 -8.33 -3.84
N PRO A 90 14.80 -7.58 -2.74
CA PRO A 90 15.82 -7.55 -1.70
C PRO A 90 16.20 -8.98 -1.26
N ARG A 91 17.50 -9.25 -1.06
CA ARG A 91 18.00 -10.62 -0.80
C ARG A 91 17.37 -11.34 0.40
N ALA A 92 16.86 -10.60 1.39
CA ALA A 92 16.26 -11.16 2.60
C ALA A 92 14.74 -11.36 2.49
N THR A 93 14.19 -11.31 1.27
CA THR A 93 12.75 -11.50 1.05
C THR A 93 12.35 -12.94 1.34
N HIS A 94 11.38 -13.12 2.22
CA HIS A 94 10.79 -14.39 2.60
C HIS A 94 9.36 -14.54 2.07
N SER A 95 8.66 -13.43 1.88
CA SER A 95 7.33 -13.43 1.28
C SER A 95 7.04 -12.12 0.55
N PHE A 96 6.03 -12.14 -0.31
CA PHE A 96 5.49 -10.95 -0.95
C PHE A 96 4.03 -10.69 -0.54
N ALA A 97 3.63 -9.44 -0.68
CA ALA A 97 2.23 -9.04 -0.70
C ALA A 97 1.95 -8.17 -1.92
N VAL A 98 0.75 -8.25 -2.47
CA VAL A 98 0.27 -7.41 -3.57
C VAL A 98 -1.01 -6.71 -3.12
N ILE A 99 -1.08 -5.40 -3.36
CA ILE A 99 -2.29 -4.61 -3.21
C ILE A 99 -2.56 -3.89 -4.53
N VAL A 100 -3.82 -3.90 -4.97
CA VAL A 100 -4.32 -3.06 -6.05
C VAL A 100 -5.25 -2.02 -5.46
N PHE A 101 -4.89 -0.76 -5.62
CA PHE A 101 -5.62 0.35 -5.05
C PHE A 101 -5.85 1.43 -6.10
N ASP A 102 -7.11 1.81 -6.29
CA ASP A 102 -7.50 2.97 -7.04
C ASP A 102 -7.25 4.22 -6.19
N THR A 103 -6.17 4.92 -6.48
CA THR A 103 -5.78 6.16 -5.80
C THR A 103 -6.71 7.33 -6.12
N THR A 104 -7.49 7.23 -7.20
CA THR A 104 -8.45 8.24 -7.61
C THR A 104 -9.74 8.15 -6.79
N ALA A 105 -10.22 6.93 -6.54
CA ALA A 105 -11.44 6.67 -5.76
C ALA A 105 -11.18 6.35 -4.28
N SER A 106 -9.92 6.13 -3.88
CA SER A 106 -9.56 5.54 -2.59
C SER A 106 -10.24 4.18 -2.36
N PHE A 107 -10.11 3.29 -3.35
CA PHE A 107 -10.86 2.04 -3.42
C PHE A 107 -9.93 0.85 -3.69
N SER A 108 -10.03 -0.22 -2.91
CA SER A 108 -9.22 -1.42 -3.04
C SER A 108 -9.87 -2.45 -3.96
N HIS A 109 -9.09 -2.92 -4.92
CA HIS A 109 -9.49 -3.85 -5.97
C HIS A 109 -8.97 -5.25 -5.73
N TRP A 110 -7.87 -5.39 -4.98
CA TRP A 110 -7.29 -6.68 -4.65
C TRP A 110 -6.30 -6.56 -3.49
N GLY A 111 -6.24 -7.59 -2.65
CA GLY A 111 -5.19 -7.76 -1.66
C GLY A 111 -4.86 -9.24 -1.50
N ILE A 112 -3.59 -9.57 -1.64
CA ILE A 112 -3.06 -10.93 -1.44
C ILE A 112 -1.72 -10.85 -0.73
N TYR A 113 -1.48 -11.71 0.25
CA TYR A 113 -0.26 -11.71 1.05
C TYR A 113 0.26 -13.11 1.34
N ASN A 114 1.46 -13.20 1.91
CA ASN A 114 2.19 -14.46 2.12
C ASN A 114 2.40 -15.26 0.83
N ILE A 115 2.65 -14.55 -0.28
CA ILE A 115 3.16 -15.16 -1.50
C ILE A 115 4.60 -15.62 -1.25
N SER A 116 4.97 -16.82 -1.70
CA SER A 116 6.32 -17.39 -1.50
C SER A 116 7.43 -16.42 -1.88
N GLY A 117 8.49 -16.32 -1.06
CA GLY A 117 9.67 -15.50 -1.34
C GLY A 117 10.46 -15.92 -2.58
N ASP A 118 10.28 -17.16 -3.06
CA ASP A 118 10.88 -17.66 -4.30
C ASP A 118 10.07 -17.30 -5.55
N ALA A 119 8.84 -16.80 -5.38
CA ALA A 119 8.01 -16.40 -6.51
C ALA A 119 8.63 -15.19 -7.22
N THR A 120 8.52 -15.18 -8.54
CA THR A 120 8.98 -14.09 -9.42
C THR A 120 7.83 -13.35 -10.09
N GLY A 121 6.59 -13.68 -9.72
CA GLY A 121 5.40 -13.11 -10.33
C GLY A 121 4.12 -13.82 -9.92
N LEU A 122 3.01 -13.28 -10.42
CA LEU A 122 1.68 -13.89 -10.43
C LEU A 122 1.23 -13.98 -11.89
N PRO A 123 0.72 -15.12 -12.37
CA PRO A 123 0.18 -15.21 -13.71
C PRO A 123 -1.07 -14.33 -13.87
N GLU A 124 -1.49 -14.12 -15.11
CA GLU A 124 -2.81 -13.55 -15.37
C GLU A 124 -3.88 -14.41 -14.68
N ASN A 125 -4.91 -13.73 -14.15
CA ASN A 125 -6.00 -14.35 -13.42
C ASN A 125 -5.57 -15.14 -12.15
N ALA A 126 -4.50 -14.72 -11.48
CA ALA A 126 -4.09 -15.26 -10.18
C ALA A 126 -5.00 -14.82 -9.01
N GLY A 127 -5.66 -13.67 -9.12
CA GLY A 127 -6.61 -13.14 -8.12
C GLY A 127 -8.00 -13.74 -8.26
N VAL A 128 -8.08 -15.07 -8.30
CA VAL A 128 -9.33 -15.82 -8.31
C VAL A 128 -9.64 -16.33 -6.90
N ALA A 129 -10.92 -16.47 -6.57
CA ALA A 129 -11.35 -16.98 -5.28
C ALA A 129 -10.61 -18.28 -4.92
N ALA A 130 -10.09 -18.32 -3.69
CA ALA A 130 -9.23 -19.40 -3.19
C ALA A 130 -7.91 -19.55 -3.98
N SER A 131 -7.29 -18.41 -4.33
CA SER A 131 -5.97 -18.36 -4.95
C SER A 131 -4.96 -19.24 -4.21
N THR A 132 -4.17 -20.01 -4.96
CA THR A 132 -3.13 -20.87 -4.39
C THR A 132 -1.78 -20.16 -4.22
N TYR A 133 -1.68 -18.89 -4.63
CA TYR A 133 -0.44 -18.14 -4.63
C TYR A 133 -0.15 -17.44 -3.30
N GLY A 134 -1.16 -17.30 -2.45
CA GLY A 134 -1.09 -16.59 -1.16
C GLY A 134 -2.46 -16.56 -0.49
N THR A 135 -2.59 -15.81 0.59
CA THR A 135 -3.87 -15.58 1.26
C THR A 135 -4.49 -14.29 0.77
N GLU A 136 -5.72 -14.35 0.26
CA GLU A 136 -6.48 -13.17 -0.16
C GLU A 136 -7.23 -12.53 1.01
N VAL A 137 -7.39 -11.22 0.96
CA VAL A 137 -8.20 -10.44 1.90
C VAL A 137 -9.37 -9.79 1.17
N VAL A 138 -10.44 -9.53 1.91
CA VAL A 138 -11.64 -8.87 1.37
C VAL A 138 -11.30 -7.47 0.86
N ASN A 139 -11.62 -7.20 -0.40
CA ASN A 139 -11.49 -5.89 -1.05
C ASN A 139 -12.76 -5.04 -0.81
N ASP A 140 -12.84 -3.84 -1.38
CA ASP A 140 -13.98 -2.94 -1.17
C ASP A 140 -15.25 -3.33 -1.96
N PHE A 141 -15.18 -4.32 -2.86
CA PHE A 141 -16.37 -4.99 -3.43
C PHE A 141 -16.99 -6.00 -2.46
N GLY A 142 -16.27 -6.39 -1.41
CA GLY A 142 -16.77 -7.25 -0.34
C GLY A 142 -16.46 -8.74 -0.53
N ASP A 143 -15.56 -9.10 -1.44
CA ASP A 143 -15.07 -10.47 -1.58
C ASP A 143 -13.52 -10.53 -1.60
N ALA A 144 -12.97 -11.73 -1.48
CA ALA A 144 -11.53 -11.98 -1.41
C ALA A 144 -11.02 -12.52 -2.75
N ARG A 145 -10.99 -11.65 -3.76
CA ARG A 145 -10.41 -11.87 -5.08
C ARG A 145 -10.07 -10.53 -5.74
N TYR A 146 -9.57 -10.57 -6.97
CA TYR A 146 -9.44 -9.38 -7.79
C TYR A 146 -10.80 -8.99 -8.38
N ASP A 147 -11.13 -7.70 -8.28
CA ASP A 147 -12.21 -7.08 -9.03
C ASP A 147 -11.68 -5.88 -9.81
N GLY A 148 -12.00 -5.83 -11.09
CA GLY A 148 -11.43 -4.90 -12.05
C GLY A 148 -11.93 -3.47 -11.92
N PRO A 149 -11.39 -2.55 -12.75
CA PRO A 149 -11.94 -1.21 -12.91
C PRO A 149 -13.44 -1.21 -13.26
N CYS A 150 -14.21 -0.40 -12.54
CA CYS A 150 -15.59 -0.05 -12.88
C CYS A 150 -15.89 1.41 -12.49
N PRO A 151 -15.14 2.40 -13.02
CA PRO A 151 -15.28 3.78 -12.59
C PRO A 151 -16.63 4.37 -13.04
N PRO A 152 -17.18 5.32 -12.29
CA PRO A 152 -18.42 6.01 -12.65
C PRO A 152 -18.27 6.78 -13.96
N THR A 153 -19.26 6.64 -14.84
CA THR A 153 -19.27 7.32 -16.12
C THR A 153 -19.54 8.83 -15.95
N ASN A 154 -18.76 9.66 -16.63
CA ASN A 154 -18.89 11.12 -16.65
C ASN A 154 -18.74 11.81 -15.27
N LEU A 155 -18.06 11.19 -14.31
CA LEU A 155 -17.75 11.81 -13.02
C LEU A 155 -16.25 12.16 -12.94
N PRO A 156 -15.88 13.45 -12.80
CA PRO A 156 -14.48 13.83 -12.64
C PRO A 156 -13.90 13.42 -11.28
N PRO A 157 -12.59 13.11 -11.22
CA PRO A 157 -11.68 12.91 -12.34
C PRO A 157 -12.04 11.66 -13.18
N ASN A 158 -12.13 11.84 -14.49
CA ASN A 158 -12.70 10.80 -15.37
C ASN A 158 -11.79 9.58 -15.56
N VAL A 159 -10.47 9.76 -15.43
CA VAL A 159 -9.48 8.67 -15.53
C VAL A 159 -9.06 8.27 -14.14
N HIS A 160 -9.27 7.01 -13.81
CA HIS A 160 -8.89 6.41 -12.53
C HIS A 160 -7.51 5.74 -12.63
N HIS A 161 -6.77 5.78 -11.52
CA HIS A 161 -5.38 5.32 -11.42
C HIS A 161 -5.30 4.10 -10.48
N TYR A 162 -5.19 2.91 -11.07
CA TYR A 162 -5.13 1.63 -10.39
C TYR A 162 -3.67 1.24 -10.15
N VAL A 163 -3.20 1.39 -8.91
CA VAL A 163 -1.80 1.15 -8.55
C VAL A 163 -1.65 -0.27 -8.02
N PHE A 164 -0.92 -1.09 -8.77
CA PHE A 164 -0.51 -2.45 -8.41
C PHE A 164 0.83 -2.35 -7.68
N THR A 165 0.82 -2.56 -6.35
CA THR A 165 2.05 -2.48 -5.54
C THR A 165 2.43 -3.86 -5.03
N VAL A 166 3.68 -4.26 -5.25
CA VAL A 166 4.28 -5.47 -4.70
C VAL A 166 5.22 -5.06 -3.55
N TYR A 167 5.02 -5.66 -2.39
CA TYR A 167 5.86 -5.47 -1.20
C TYR A 167 6.71 -6.71 -0.98
N ALA A 168 8.02 -6.53 -0.79
CA ALA A 168 8.95 -7.57 -0.41
C ALA A 168 9.16 -7.56 1.11
N LEU A 169 8.92 -8.69 1.77
CA LEU A 169 8.82 -8.79 3.22
C LEU A 169 9.85 -9.75 3.78
N ARG A 170 10.41 -9.43 4.95
CA ARG A 170 11.38 -10.27 5.68
C ARG A 170 10.77 -11.54 6.26
N SER A 171 9.45 -11.54 6.47
CA SER A 171 8.69 -12.63 7.05
C SER A 171 7.25 -12.58 6.56
N GLU A 172 6.52 -13.68 6.76
CA GLU A 172 5.07 -13.71 6.56
C GLU A 172 4.35 -12.71 7.47
N LEU A 173 3.23 -12.17 6.99
CA LEU A 173 2.34 -11.31 7.75
C LEU A 173 1.29 -12.14 8.47
N SER A 174 0.97 -11.68 9.68
CA SER A 174 -0.24 -12.06 10.40
C SER A 174 -1.27 -10.95 10.23
N VAL A 175 -2.26 -11.15 9.36
CA VAL A 175 -3.36 -10.19 9.18
C VAL A 175 -4.53 -10.62 10.08
N PRO A 176 -5.00 -9.75 11.00
CA PRO A 176 -6.10 -10.08 11.89
C PRO A 176 -7.38 -10.44 11.11
N SER A 177 -8.04 -11.52 11.53
CA SER A 177 -9.36 -11.93 11.04
C SER A 177 -10.14 -12.68 12.12
N SER A 178 -11.46 -12.70 11.98
CA SER A 178 -12.37 -13.50 12.82
C SER A 178 -13.63 -13.87 12.03
N ALA A 179 -14.46 -14.76 12.58
CA ALA A 179 -15.69 -15.22 11.90
C ALA A 179 -16.62 -14.08 11.46
N ASN A 180 -16.71 -12.99 12.24
CA ASN A 180 -17.59 -11.85 11.95
C ASN A 180 -16.86 -10.67 11.26
N PHE A 181 -15.53 -10.71 11.22
CA PHE A 181 -14.68 -9.66 10.68
C PHE A 181 -13.56 -10.33 9.89
N PRO A 182 -13.83 -10.76 8.64
CA PRO A 182 -12.79 -11.33 7.79
C PRO A 182 -11.65 -10.32 7.58
N ALA A 183 -10.44 -10.81 7.33
CA ALA A 183 -9.33 -9.93 6.96
C ALA A 183 -9.71 -9.17 5.69
N ASN A 184 -9.43 -7.86 5.69
CA ASN A 184 -9.69 -6.98 4.55
C ASN A 184 -8.41 -6.21 4.16
N VAL A 185 -8.46 -5.49 3.04
CA VAL A 185 -7.31 -4.72 2.54
C VAL A 185 -6.84 -3.67 3.54
N GLN A 186 -7.74 -3.07 4.33
CA GLN A 186 -7.36 -2.13 5.39
C GLN A 186 -6.53 -2.82 6.50
N ALA A 187 -6.93 -4.01 6.96
CA ALA A 187 -6.17 -4.79 7.92
C ALA A 187 -4.80 -5.22 7.36
N LEU A 188 -4.73 -5.55 6.08
CA LEU A 188 -3.48 -5.83 5.39
C LEU A 188 -2.57 -4.59 5.34
N PHE A 189 -3.10 -3.40 5.03
CA PHE A 189 -2.35 -2.15 5.09
C PHE A 189 -1.80 -1.87 6.49
N HIS A 190 -2.61 -2.05 7.53
CA HIS A 190 -2.14 -1.89 8.92
C HIS A 190 -1.01 -2.87 9.23
N ALA A 191 -1.13 -4.15 8.83
CA ALA A 191 -0.07 -5.13 9.03
C ALA A 191 1.22 -4.76 8.28
N LEU A 192 1.11 -4.21 7.06
CA LEU A 192 2.26 -3.71 6.29
C LEU A 192 2.91 -2.48 6.95
N LEU A 193 2.13 -1.56 7.49
CA LEU A 193 2.64 -0.40 8.24
C LEU A 193 3.38 -0.85 9.51
N ASP A 194 2.81 -1.79 10.26
CA ASP A 194 3.44 -2.37 11.43
C ASP A 194 4.76 -3.08 11.07
N ALA A 195 4.76 -3.87 10.00
CA ALA A 195 5.98 -4.49 9.47
C ALA A 195 7.02 -3.44 9.03
N ALA A 196 6.60 -2.35 8.37
CA ALA A 196 7.48 -1.27 7.97
C ALA A 196 8.14 -0.58 9.18
N MET A 197 7.37 -0.32 10.24
CA MET A 197 7.89 0.25 11.50
C MET A 197 8.92 -0.66 12.18
N ARG A 198 8.82 -1.99 11.97
CA ARG A 198 9.82 -2.97 12.43
C ARG A 198 11.00 -3.17 11.46
N GLY A 199 11.00 -2.51 10.29
CA GLY A 199 12.01 -2.72 9.25
C GLY A 199 11.90 -4.07 8.54
N GLU A 200 10.70 -4.66 8.53
CA GLU A 200 10.40 -5.95 7.89
C GLU A 200 9.87 -5.79 6.46
N VAL A 201 9.40 -4.61 6.07
CA VAL A 201 9.21 -4.25 4.65
C VAL A 201 10.58 -3.89 4.08
N LEU A 202 11.11 -4.76 3.23
CA LEU A 202 12.46 -4.64 2.68
C LEU A 202 12.51 -3.77 1.42
N GLY A 203 11.37 -3.62 0.76
CA GLY A 203 11.22 -2.79 -0.43
C GLY A 203 9.83 -2.96 -1.04
N SER A 204 9.49 -2.07 -1.95
CA SER A 204 8.26 -2.13 -2.74
C SER A 204 8.51 -1.66 -4.16
N ALA A 205 7.72 -2.16 -5.11
CA ALA A 205 7.69 -1.71 -6.49
C ALA A 205 6.24 -1.64 -6.98
N SER A 206 5.94 -0.71 -7.89
CA SER A 206 4.57 -0.53 -8.36
C SER A 206 4.48 -0.26 -9.86
N MET A 207 3.30 -0.56 -10.41
CA MET A 207 2.84 -0.14 -11.73
C MET A 207 1.44 0.46 -11.61
N THR A 208 1.13 1.42 -12.47
CA THR A 208 -0.18 2.05 -12.53
C THR A 208 -0.85 1.71 -13.84
N GLY A 209 -2.05 1.13 -13.77
CA GLY A 209 -2.97 1.02 -14.90
C GLY A 209 -3.97 2.17 -14.88
N LEU A 210 -4.38 2.63 -16.06
CA LEU A 210 -5.37 3.69 -16.22
C LEU A 210 -6.68 3.09 -16.75
N TYR A 211 -7.82 3.62 -16.33
CA TYR A 211 -9.09 3.26 -16.96
C TYR A 211 -10.12 4.39 -16.82
N SER A 212 -10.99 4.51 -17.82
CA SER A 212 -12.12 5.43 -17.82
C SER A 212 -13.30 4.82 -18.56
N THR A 213 -14.50 5.08 -18.05
CA THR A 213 -15.77 4.83 -18.76
C THR A 213 -16.32 6.12 -19.38
N THR A 214 -15.53 7.18 -19.48
CA THR A 214 -15.94 8.47 -20.08
C THR A 214 -15.39 8.59 -21.50
N PRO A 215 -16.23 8.86 -22.52
CA PRO A 215 -15.75 9.02 -23.89
C PRO A 215 -14.78 10.21 -24.04
N GLY A 216 -13.70 10.02 -24.81
CA GLY A 216 -12.81 11.12 -25.23
C GLY A 216 -11.77 11.57 -24.19
N THR A 217 -11.52 10.76 -23.17
CA THR A 217 -10.47 10.97 -22.16
C THR A 217 -9.25 10.11 -22.41
#